data_AF-A0A2S9FKH4-F1
#
_entry.id   AF-A0A2S9FKH4-F1
#
_cell.length_a   1.000
_cell.length_b   1.000
_cell.length_c   1.000
_cell.angle_alpha   90.00
_cell.angle_beta   90.00
_cell.angle_gamma   90.00
#
_symmetry.space_group_name_H-M   'P 1'
#
loop_
_entity.id
_entity.type
_entity.pdbx_description
1 polymer ?
#
loop_
_entity_poly.entity_id
_entity_poly.type
_entity_poly.pdbx_seq_one_letter_code
_entity_poly.pdbx_strand_id
1 'polypeptide(L)'
;MATGRAGSGRLSVDDWIQAGFAIVADGGIESLRIDRLCSRLGVTKGSFYWHFKDMASYRAALVESWAELRDRDRSHFGDLAHLA
;
A
#
# COMPACT_ATOMS: atom_id res chain seq x y z
N MET A 1 -0.28 -13.92 10.09
CA MET A 1 -0.74 -14.65 8.89
C MET A 1 -2.14 -14.15 8.54
N ALA A 2 -2.27 -13.37 7.47
CA ALA A 2 -3.57 -12.97 6.91
C ALA A 2 -3.44 -12.91 5.39
N THR A 3 -3.63 -14.06 4.74
CA THR A 3 -3.64 -14.14 3.27
C THR A 3 -5.02 -13.70 2.76
N GLY A 4 -5.13 -12.43 2.37
CA GLY A 4 -6.29 -11.92 1.64
C GLY A 4 -6.46 -12.70 0.33
N ARG A 5 -7.55 -13.44 0.20
CA ARG A 5 -7.82 -14.29 -0.96
C ARG A 5 -8.25 -13.40 -2.13
N ALA A 6 -7.40 -13.25 -3.13
CA ALA A 6 -7.78 -12.68 -4.42
C ALA A 6 -8.82 -13.60 -5.10
N GLY A 7 -10.10 -13.39 -4.78
CA GLY A 7 -11.20 -13.83 -5.63
C GLY A 7 -11.16 -13.08 -6.96
N SER A 8 -12.01 -13.46 -7.91
CA SER A 8 -12.11 -12.87 -9.25
C SER A 8 -12.72 -11.45 -9.27
N GLY A 9 -12.45 -10.64 -8.24
CA GLY A 9 -12.83 -9.24 -8.15
C GLY A 9 -11.76 -8.33 -8.76
N ARG A 10 -12.14 -7.08 -9.04
CA ARG A 10 -11.17 -6.02 -9.34
C ARG A 10 -10.28 -5.80 -8.11
N LEU A 11 -8.99 -5.53 -8.34
CA LEU A 11 -8.08 -5.07 -7.29
C LEU A 11 -8.66 -3.84 -6.59
N SER A 12 -8.42 -3.73 -5.29
CA SER A 12 -8.71 -2.55 -4.48
C SER A 12 -7.49 -1.62 -4.43
N VAL A 13 -7.67 -0.38 -3.94
CA VAL A 13 -6.55 0.52 -3.67
C VAL A 13 -5.56 -0.10 -2.67
N ASP A 14 -6.06 -0.78 -1.62
CA ASP A 14 -5.22 -1.41 -0.60
C ASP A 14 -4.30 -2.48 -1.20
N ASP A 15 -4.77 -3.32 -2.13
CA ASP A 15 -3.91 -4.31 -2.82
C ASP A 15 -2.67 -3.66 -3.48
N TRP A 16 -2.85 -2.48 -4.08
CA TRP A 16 -1.75 -1.71 -4.65
C TRP A 16 -0.86 -1.08 -3.58
N ILE A 17 -1.40 -0.62 -2.46
CA ILE A 17 -0.63 -0.07 -1.33
C ILE A 17 0.23 -1.16 -0.69
N GLN A 18 -0.33 -2.33 -0.38
CA GLN A 18 0.40 -3.48 0.18
C GLN A 18 1.51 -3.97 -0.77
N ALA A 19 1.23 -4.06 -2.08
CA ALA A 19 2.26 -4.37 -3.07
C ALA A 19 3.39 -3.32 -3.11
N GLY A 20 3.06 -2.06 -2.88
CA GLY A 20 4.01 -0.95 -2.79
C GLY A 20 4.94 -1.05 -1.60
N PHE A 21 4.39 -1.22 -0.39
CA PHE A 21 5.18 -1.38 0.82
C PHE A 21 6.11 -2.59 0.72
N ALA A 22 5.65 -3.72 0.17
CA ALA A 22 6.49 -4.88 -0.03
C ALA A 22 7.65 -4.62 -1.00
N ILE A 23 7.41 -3.93 -2.13
CA ILE A 23 8.48 -3.54 -3.07
C ILE A 23 9.49 -2.60 -2.41
N VAL A 24 9.03 -1.62 -1.63
CA VAL A 24 9.92 -0.68 -0.91
C VAL A 24 10.73 -1.39 0.17
N ALA A 25 10.16 -2.39 0.87
CA ALA A 25 10.88 -3.22 1.83
C ALA A 25 11.96 -4.09 1.15
N ASP A 26 11.64 -4.67 -0.01
CA ASP A 26 12.54 -5.55 -0.78
C ASP A 26 13.72 -4.79 -1.43
N GLY A 27 13.56 -3.51 -1.79
CA GLY A 27 14.55 -2.80 -2.62
C GLY A 27 14.57 -1.27 -2.55
N GLY A 28 14.00 -0.67 -1.50
CA GLY A 28 13.96 0.77 -1.30
C GLY A 28 13.06 1.52 -2.30
N ILE A 29 12.96 2.84 -2.15
CA ILE A 29 11.99 3.66 -2.92
C ILE A 29 12.26 3.68 -4.44
N GLU A 30 13.51 3.48 -4.88
CA GLU A 30 13.86 3.45 -6.30
C GLU A 30 13.35 2.21 -7.04
N SER A 31 13.07 1.14 -6.31
CA SER A 31 12.47 -0.09 -6.84
C SER A 31 10.98 0.08 -7.15
N LEU A 32 10.32 1.08 -6.55
CA LEU A 32 8.89 1.33 -6.68
C LEU A 32 8.58 1.92 -8.07
N ARG A 33 8.17 1.03 -8.99
CA ARG A 33 7.92 1.28 -10.42
C ARG A 33 6.66 0.54 -10.86
N ILE A 34 5.87 1.13 -11.78
CA ILE A 34 4.61 0.56 -12.27
C ILE A 34 4.80 -0.87 -12.79
N ASP A 35 5.85 -1.14 -13.58
CA ASP A 35 6.14 -2.49 -14.10
C ASP A 35 6.33 -3.55 -13.00
N ARG A 36 6.97 -3.19 -11.87
CA ARG A 36 7.14 -4.12 -10.74
C ARG A 36 5.83 -4.34 -9.98
N LEU A 37 5.01 -3.31 -9.82
CA LEU A 37 3.67 -3.43 -9.21
C LEU A 37 2.77 -4.35 -10.05
N CYS A 38 2.69 -4.09 -11.35
CA CYS A 38 1.97 -4.91 -12.32
C CYS A 38 2.45 -6.37 -12.31
N SER A 39 3.77 -6.59 -12.33
CA SER A 39 4.36 -7.93 -12.26
C SER A 39 4.07 -8.64 -10.92
N ARG A 40 4.05 -7.92 -9.79
CA ARG A 40 3.78 -8.49 -8.46
C ARG A 40 2.30 -8.86 -8.28
N LEU A 41 1.40 -8.06 -8.85
CA LEU A 41 -0.05 -8.23 -8.75
C LEU A 41 -0.65 -9.08 -9.89
N GLY A 42 0.14 -9.46 -10.89
CA GLY A 42 -0.33 -10.27 -12.04
C GLY A 42 -1.27 -9.52 -12.99
N VAL A 43 -1.15 -8.19 -13.08
CA VAL A 43 -2.06 -7.32 -13.86
C VAL A 43 -1.30 -6.41 -14.84
N THR A 44 -2.04 -5.73 -15.73
CA THR A 44 -1.46 -4.80 -16.72
C THR A 44 -1.37 -3.37 -16.19
N LYS A 45 -0.57 -2.53 -16.87
CA LYS A 45 -0.54 -1.07 -16.63
C LYS A 45 -1.92 -0.41 -16.73
N GLY A 46 -2.79 -0.92 -17.61
CA GLY A 46 -4.16 -0.45 -17.72
C GLY A 46 -4.92 -0.59 -16.39
N SER A 47 -4.68 -1.66 -15.64
CA SER A 47 -5.28 -1.84 -14.31
C SER A 47 -4.78 -0.82 -13.29
N PHE A 48 -3.51 -0.39 -13.36
CA PHE A 48 -2.98 0.66 -12.48
C PHE A 48 -3.71 1.99 -12.71
N TYR A 49 -3.91 2.37 -13.98
CA TYR A 49 -4.55 3.64 -14.36
C TYR A 49 -6.05 3.73 -14.04
N TRP A 50 -6.71 2.62 -13.68
CA TRP A 50 -8.06 2.65 -13.09
C TRP A 50 -8.09 3.15 -11.64
N HIS A 51 -6.95 3.11 -10.93
CA HIS A 51 -6.86 3.55 -9.53
C HIS A 51 -6.03 4.83 -9.36
N PHE A 52 -4.96 4.98 -10.13
CA PHE A 52 -4.01 6.09 -9.98
C PHE A 52 -3.72 6.73 -11.34
N LYS A 53 -3.84 8.06 -11.42
CA LYS A 53 -3.52 8.83 -12.63
C LYS A 53 -2.07 8.62 -13.07
N ASP A 54 -1.17 8.61 -12.09
CA ASP A 54 0.27 8.57 -12.29
C ASP A 54 1.01 8.08 -11.04
N MET A 55 2.33 7.91 -11.14
CA MET A 55 3.16 7.42 -10.04
C MET A 55 3.27 8.40 -8.86
N ALA A 56 3.01 9.70 -9.07
CA ALA A 56 3.00 10.67 -7.99
C ALA A 56 1.72 10.53 -7.14
N SER A 57 0.56 10.39 -7.78
CA SER A 57 -0.70 10.11 -7.09
C SER A 57 -0.67 8.81 -6.27
N TYR A 58 -0.03 7.76 -6.81
CA TYR A 58 0.18 6.50 -6.10
C TYR A 58 1.16 6.63 -4.92
N ARG A 59 2.27 7.36 -5.08
CA ARG A 59 3.21 7.62 -3.97
C ARG A 59 2.59 8.47 -2.87
N ALA A 60 1.72 9.43 -3.22
CA ALA A 60 0.95 10.19 -2.23
C ALA A 60 0.04 9.27 -1.41
N ALA A 61 -0.70 8.35 -2.06
CA ALA A 61 -1.54 7.37 -1.37
C ALA A 61 -0.72 6.44 -0.44
N LEU A 62 0.47 5.99 -0.86
CA LEU A 62 1.39 5.22 0.00
C LEU A 62 1.85 5.99 1.26
N VAL A 63 2.14 7.29 1.12
CA VAL A 63 2.53 8.14 2.25
C VAL A 63 1.35 8.36 3.18
N GLU A 64 0.15 8.59 2.64
CA GLU A 64 -1.08 8.76 3.42
C GLU A 64 -1.40 7.50 4.23
N SER A 65 -1.45 6.33 3.59
CA SER A 65 -1.71 5.06 4.29
C SER A 65 -0.67 4.73 5.37
N TRP A 66 0.58 5.18 5.21
CA TRP A 66 1.59 5.06 6.27
C TRP A 66 1.36 6.05 7.42
N ALA A 67 0.92 7.27 7.13
CA ALA A 67 0.55 8.25 8.15
C ALA A 67 -0.67 7.77 8.96
N GLU A 68 -1.73 7.32 8.29
CA GLU A 68 -2.93 6.75 8.92
C GLU A 68 -2.60 5.56 9.85
N LEU A 69 -1.71 4.66 9.42
CA LEU A 69 -1.26 3.53 10.23
C LEU A 69 -0.56 4.02 11.51
N ARG A 70 0.38 4.96 11.37
CA ARG A 70 1.17 5.50 12.49
C ARG A 70 0.33 6.34 13.45
N ASP A 71 -0.68 7.04 12.94
CA ASP A 71 -1.56 7.86 13.78
C ASP A 71 -2.56 6.98 14.56
N ARG A 72 -3.00 5.85 13.98
CA ARG A 72 -3.73 4.80 14.70
C ARG A 72 -2.87 4.18 15.82
N ASP A 73 -1.64 3.79 15.52
CA ASP A 73 -0.70 3.28 16.52
C ASP A 73 -0.49 4.31 17.64
N ARG A 74 -0.32 5.61 17.29
CA ARG A 74 -0.16 6.70 18.26
C ARG A 74 -1.39 6.87 19.17
N SER A 75 -2.62 6.77 18.65
CA SER A 75 -3.81 6.83 19.52
C SER A 75 -3.82 5.68 20.54
N HIS A 76 -3.37 4.48 20.16
CA HIS A 76 -3.22 3.35 21.07
C HIS A 76 -2.02 3.44 22.03
N PHE A 77 -1.10 4.40 21.84
CA PHE A 77 -0.10 4.78 22.86
C PHE A 77 -0.53 5.98 23.72
N GLY A 78 -1.65 6.64 23.39
CA GLY A 78 -2.41 7.50 24.29
C GLY A 78 -3.39 6.70 25.16
N ASP A 79 -3.94 5.60 24.61
CA ASP A 79 -4.23 4.41 25.41
C ASP A 79 -2.93 3.94 26.13
N LEU A 80 -3.03 3.11 27.17
CA LEU A 80 -1.90 2.64 28.00
C LEU A 80 -1.22 3.73 28.85
N ALA A 81 -1.02 4.96 28.36
CA ALA A 81 -0.47 6.08 29.15
C ALA A 81 -1.39 6.51 30.31
N HIS A 82 -2.67 6.10 30.28
CA HIS A 82 -3.65 6.25 31.36
C HIS A 82 -3.65 5.10 32.39
N LEU A 83 -2.75 4.11 32.25
CA LEU A 83 -2.59 2.97 33.17
C LEU A 83 -1.44 3.17 34.18
N ALA A 84 -0.93 4.40 34.30
CA ALA A 84 0.13 4.82 35.22
C ALA A 84 -0.39 5.91 36.18
#